data_AF-A0A379Y216-F1
#
_entry.id   AF-A0A379Y216-F1
#
_cell.length_a   1.000
_cell.length_b   1.000
_cell.length_c   1.000
_cell.angle_alpha   90.00
_cell.angle_beta   90.00
_cell.angle_gamma   90.00
#
_symmetry.space_group_name_H-M   'P 1'
#
loop_
_entity.id
_entity.type
_entity.pdbx_description
1 polymer ?
#
loop_
_entity_poly.entity_id
_entity_poly.type
_entity_poly.pdbx_seq_one_letter_code
_entity_poly.pdbx_strand_id
1 'polypeptide(L)'
;MTKRLISQLTQAQIHVLSRLASGTKYELSGDFRRARECRTFKGASDDVRCRSTPVLFRLGLVELARPTLKPLSGSYYQVKLSSTGRDILDSFERD
;
A
#
# COMPACT_ATOMS: atom_id res chain seq x y z
N MET A 1 -2.32 -1.88 -21.30
CA MET A 1 -1.46 -0.99 -20.48
C MET A 1 -0.89 -1.67 -19.23
N THR A 2 -1.56 -2.65 -18.63
CA THR A 2 -1.16 -3.37 -17.39
C THR A 2 0.18 -4.11 -17.46
N LYS A 3 0.53 -4.77 -18.57
CA LYS A 3 1.80 -5.51 -18.72
C LYS A 3 3.06 -4.68 -18.46
N ARG A 4 3.05 -3.38 -18.78
CA ARG A 4 4.22 -2.51 -18.58
C ARG A 4 4.41 -2.12 -17.11
N LEU A 5 3.33 -1.97 -16.36
CA LEU A 5 3.36 -1.71 -14.92
C LEU A 5 3.89 -2.94 -14.15
N ILE A 6 3.48 -4.14 -14.56
CA ILE A 6 3.96 -5.42 -14.00
C ILE A 6 5.49 -5.50 -14.10
N SER A 7 6.08 -5.24 -15.28
CA SER A 7 7.54 -5.28 -15.45
C SER A 7 8.35 -4.23 -14.66
N GLN A 8 7.70 -3.26 -14.02
CA GLN A 8 8.36 -2.14 -13.33
C GLN A 8 8.29 -2.22 -11.80
N LEU A 9 7.52 -3.15 -11.24
CA LEU A 9 7.46 -3.30 -9.79
C LEU A 9 8.67 -4.08 -9.27
N THR A 10 9.29 -3.54 -8.22
CA THR A 10 10.32 -4.23 -7.46
C THR A 10 9.70 -5.32 -6.59
N GLN A 11 10.49 -6.32 -6.20
CA GLN A 11 10.03 -7.37 -5.28
C GLN A 11 9.53 -6.83 -3.93
N ALA A 12 10.13 -5.75 -3.43
CA ALA A 12 9.65 -5.08 -2.22
C ALA A 12 8.26 -4.46 -2.40
N GLN A 13 7.91 -3.98 -3.59
CA GLN A 13 6.58 -3.47 -3.89
C GLN A 13 5.55 -4.59 -4.03
N ILE A 14 5.91 -5.67 -4.73
CA ILE A 14 5.06 -6.87 -4.87
C ILE A 14 4.78 -7.49 -3.50
N HIS A 15 5.81 -7.59 -2.64
CA HIS A 15 5.65 -8.08 -1.27
C HIS A 15 4.65 -7.23 -0.47
N VAL A 16 4.70 -5.90 -0.60
CA VAL A 16 3.74 -5.01 0.08
C VAL A 16 2.31 -5.18 -0.45
N LEU A 17 2.13 -5.38 -1.76
CA LEU A 17 0.81 -5.69 -2.34
C LEU A 17 0.27 -7.02 -1.78
N SER A 18 1.10 -8.07 -1.73
CA SER A 18 0.74 -9.37 -1.16
C SER A 18 0.36 -9.27 0.33
N ARG A 19 1.13 -8.52 1.12
CA ARG A 19 0.83 -8.26 2.53
C ARG A 19 -0.50 -7.51 2.71
N LEU A 20 -0.77 -6.51 1.87
CA LEU A 20 -2.07 -5.82 1.88
C LEU A 20 -3.22 -6.79 1.54
N ALA A 21 -3.03 -7.67 0.54
CA ALA A 21 -4.02 -8.69 0.18
C ALA A 21 -4.28 -9.69 1.32
N SER A 22 -3.26 -10.02 2.12
CA SER A 22 -3.42 -10.89 3.29
C SER A 22 -4.04 -10.21 4.52
N GLY A 23 -4.40 -8.92 4.40
CA GLY A 23 -5.04 -8.16 5.47
C GLY A 23 -4.06 -7.40 6.38
N THR A 24 -2.77 -7.36 6.05
CA THR A 24 -1.80 -6.53 6.76
C THR A 24 -2.19 -5.05 6.60
N LYS A 25 -2.28 -4.34 7.73
CA LYS A 25 -2.70 -2.94 7.73
C LYS A 25 -1.52 -2.04 7.39
N TYR A 26 -1.73 -1.17 6.42
CA TYR A 26 -0.82 -0.07 6.13
C TYR A 26 -1.57 1.24 6.22
N GLU A 27 -0.84 2.29 6.58
CA GLU A 27 -1.35 3.65 6.58
C GLU A 27 -0.43 4.57 5.81
N LEU A 28 -1.04 5.57 5.17
CA LEU A 28 -0.38 6.61 4.39
C LEU A 28 -0.61 7.96 5.08
N SER A 29 0.43 8.77 5.20
CA SER A 29 0.31 10.13 5.75
C SER A 29 -0.57 11.00 4.86
N GLY A 30 -1.23 12.02 5.42
CA GLY A 30 -2.09 12.92 4.65
C GLY A 30 -1.38 13.73 3.56
N ASP A 31 -0.04 13.87 3.63
CA ASP A 31 0.76 14.44 2.54
C ASP A 31 1.16 13.42 1.46
N PHE A 32 0.79 12.14 1.64
CA PHE A 32 1.08 10.99 0.78
C PHE A 32 2.56 10.71 0.54
N ARG A 33 3.46 11.23 1.39
CA ARG A 33 4.91 11.06 1.27
C ARG A 33 5.47 9.94 2.14
N ARG A 34 4.76 9.58 3.21
CA ARG A 34 5.21 8.60 4.21
C ARG A 34 4.15 7.54 4.37
N ALA A 35 4.56 6.30 4.62
CA ALA A 35 3.66 5.24 5.00
C ALA A 35 4.28 4.37 6.07
N ARG A 36 3.44 3.60 6.75
CA ARG A 36 3.82 2.63 7.76
C ARG A 36 2.99 1.37 7.63
N GLU A 37 3.63 0.24 7.92
CA GLU A 37 2.94 -0.99 8.29
C GLU A 37 2.53 -0.88 9.74
N CYS A 38 1.24 -1.03 10.03
CA CYS A 38 0.74 -1.05 11.39
C CYS A 38 0.99 -2.44 11.98
N ARG A 39 1.86 -2.50 12.98
CA ARG A 39 2.19 -3.75 13.68
C ARG A 39 1.97 -3.58 15.17
N THR A 40 1.72 -4.69 15.83
CA THR A 40 1.61 -4.75 17.28
C THR A 40 2.60 -5.79 17.78
N PHE A 41 3.48 -5.40 18.68
CA PHE A 41 4.41 -6.29 19.36
C PHE A 41 4.21 -6.19 20.86
N LYS A 42 3.90 -7.32 21.52
CA LYS A 42 3.61 -7.39 22.96
C LYS A 42 2.58 -6.37 23.45
N GLY A 43 1.56 -6.09 22.63
CA GLY A 43 0.49 -5.13 22.96
C GLY A 43 0.84 -3.66 22.73
N ALA A 44 2.07 -3.33 22.31
CA ALA A 44 2.48 -1.98 21.92
C ALA A 44 2.52 -1.84 20.38
N SER A 45 2.31 -0.62 19.88
CA SER A 45 2.53 -0.32 18.46
C SER A 45 4.02 -0.44 18.14
N ASP A 46 4.33 -1.16 17.08
CA ASP A 46 5.68 -1.35 16.53
C ASP A 46 5.67 -1.04 15.04
N ASP A 47 5.11 0.12 14.70
CA ASP A 47 4.87 0.50 13.31
C ASP A 47 6.19 0.64 12.52
N VAL A 48 6.25 0.00 11.36
CA VAL A 48 7.46 -0.01 10.52
C VAL A 48 7.27 0.90 9.31
N ARG A 49 8.23 1.79 9.05
CA ARG A 49 8.19 2.67 7.88
C ARG A 49 8.19 1.85 6.58
N CYS A 50 7.19 2.10 5.72
CA CYS A 50 7.09 1.48 4.41
C CYS A 50 7.31 2.52 3.30
N ARG A 51 8.38 2.37 2.50
CA ARG A 51 8.68 3.28 1.38
C ARG A 51 7.95 2.91 0.09
N SER A 52 7.47 1.67 -0.02
CA SER A 52 6.76 1.18 -1.21
C SER A 52 5.35 1.73 -1.31
N THR A 53 4.61 1.81 -0.19
CA THR A 53 3.19 2.21 -0.20
C THR A 53 2.93 3.59 -0.82
N PRO A 54 3.72 4.66 -0.58
CA PRO A 54 3.54 5.94 -1.26
C PRO A 54 3.72 5.84 -2.79
N VAL A 55 4.64 4.98 -3.25
CA VAL A 55 4.86 4.75 -4.68
C VAL A 55 3.69 3.99 -5.27
N LEU A 56 3.25 2.91 -4.62
CA LEU A 56 2.10 2.11 -5.03
C LEU A 56 0.81 2.94 -5.10
N PHE A 57 0.64 3.88 -4.17
CA PHE A 57 -0.47 4.83 -4.18
C PHE A 57 -0.43 5.75 -5.41
N ARG A 58 0.73 6.34 -5.74
CA ARG A 58 0.89 7.17 -6.95
C ARG A 58 0.68 6.38 -8.25
N LEU A 59 0.98 5.09 -8.24
CA LEU A 59 0.72 4.18 -9.36
C LEU A 59 -0.74 3.74 -9.46
N GLY A 60 -1.60 4.12 -8.51
CA GLY A 60 -3.01 3.73 -8.48
C GLY A 60 -3.24 2.26 -8.12
N LEU A 61 -2.24 1.58 -7.53
CA LEU A 61 -2.33 0.17 -7.12
C LEU A 61 -2.84 0.02 -5.68
N VAL A 62 -2.79 1.11 -4.93
CA VAL A 62 -3.25 1.23 -3.55
C VAL A 62 -4.06 2.51 -3.45
N GLU A 63 -5.15 2.47 -2.69
CA GLU A 63 -6.03 3.62 -2.46
C GLU A 63 -6.37 3.79 -0.99
N LEU A 64 -6.85 4.98 -0.61
CA LEU A 64 -7.35 5.20 0.75
C LEU A 64 -8.57 4.30 0.98
N ALA A 65 -8.58 3.58 2.10
CA ALA A 65 -9.73 2.74 2.48
C ALA A 65 -10.99 3.57 2.68
N ARG A 66 -10.84 4.82 3.14
CA ARG A 66 -11.88 5.84 3.25
C ARG A 66 -11.37 7.14 2.63
N PRO A 67 -11.78 7.45 1.39
CA PRO A 67 -11.37 8.69 0.73
C PRO A 67 -11.84 9.92 1.53
N THR A 68 -10.99 10.93 1.62
CA THR A 68 -11.31 12.23 2.21
C THR A 68 -10.96 13.34 1.21
N LEU A 69 -11.81 14.36 1.12
CA LEU A 69 -11.60 15.51 0.26
C LEU A 69 -10.43 16.39 0.72
N LYS A 70 -10.11 16.36 2.01
CA LYS A 70 -9.03 17.14 2.62
C LYS A 70 -8.25 16.29 3.64
N PRO A 71 -7.26 15.52 3.18
CA PRO A 71 -6.33 14.83 4.07
C PRO A 71 -5.53 15.83 4.91
N LEU A 72 -5.38 15.55 6.19
CA LEU A 72 -4.61 16.37 7.12
C LEU A 72 -3.15 15.89 7.17
N SER A 73 -2.19 16.80 6.98
CA SER A 73 -0.76 16.47 6.89
C SER A 73 -0.18 15.78 8.15
N GLY A 74 -0.82 15.93 9.31
CA GLY A 74 -0.42 15.28 10.57
C GLY A 74 -1.09 13.93 10.83
N SER A 75 -2.02 13.50 9.98
CA SER A 75 -2.81 12.28 10.17
C SER A 75 -2.33 11.16 9.25
N TYR A 76 -2.64 9.93 9.65
CA TYR A 76 -2.42 8.73 8.87
C TYR A 76 -3.77 8.11 8.51
N TYR A 77 -3.85 7.58 7.29
CA TYR A 77 -5.07 7.02 6.71
C TYR A 77 -4.81 5.60 6.26
N GLN A 78 -5.67 4.68 6.68
CA GLN A 78 -5.58 3.28 6.25
C GLN A 78 -5.73 3.19 4.74
N VAL A 79 -4.91 2.34 4.12
CA VAL A 79 -4.98 2.05 2.69
C VAL A 79 -5.44 0.62 2.44
N LYS A 80 -5.92 0.38 1.22
CA LYS A 80 -6.30 -0.95 0.70
C LYS A 80 -5.82 -1.09 -0.74
N LEU A 81 -5.79 -2.33 -1.24
CA LEU A 81 -5.59 -2.57 -2.66
C LEU A 81 -6.71 -1.94 -3.48
N SER A 82 -6.34 -1.30 -4.58
CA SER A 82 -7.31 -0.96 -5.63
C SER A 82 -7.63 -2.22 -6.46
N SER A 83 -8.65 -2.15 -7.31
CA SER A 83 -8.94 -3.21 -8.29
C SER A 83 -7.74 -3.48 -9.19
N THR A 84 -7.11 -2.41 -9.72
CA THR A 84 -5.89 -2.52 -10.54
C THR A 84 -4.74 -3.17 -9.78
N GLY A 85 -4.55 -2.82 -8.50
CA GLY A 85 -3.51 -3.44 -7.67
C GLY A 85 -3.76 -4.93 -7.46
N ARG A 86 -5.03 -5.34 -7.30
CA ARG A 86 -5.42 -6.73 -7.18
C ARG A 86 -5.16 -7.51 -8.47
N ASP A 87 -5.59 -6.99 -9.61
CA ASP A 87 -5.38 -7.63 -10.92
C ASP A 87 -3.89 -7.83 -11.22
N ILE A 88 -3.06 -6.83 -10.88
CA ILE A 88 -1.61 -6.93 -11.03
C ILE A 88 -1.04 -8.00 -10.10
N LEU A 89 -1.43 -8.02 -8.83
CA LEU A 89 -0.95 -9.03 -7.89
C LEU A 89 -1.32 -10.45 -8.35
N ASP A 90 -2.57 -10.66 -8.76
CA ASP A 90 -3.06 -11.95 -9.24
C ASP A 90 -2.32 -12.39 -10.53
N SER A 91 -1.80 -11.45 -11.34
CA SER A 91 -0.97 -11.79 -12.50
C SER A 91 0.41 -12.31 -12.13
N PHE A 92 1.00 -11.85 -11.02
CA PHE A 92 2.29 -12.35 -10.52
C PHE A 92 2.18 -13.71 -9.81
N GLU A 93 1.03 -14.03 -9.23
CA GLU A 93 0.81 -15.33 -8.58
C GLU A 93 0.55 -16.46 -9.59
N ARG A 94 0.30 -16.13 -10.86
CA ARG A 94 0.03 -17.07 -11.95
C ARG A 94 1.24 -17.33 -12.86
N ASP A 95 2.30 -16.54 -12.72
CA ASP A 95 3.59 -16.70 -13.41
C ASP A 95 4.52 -17.63 -12.60
#